data_AF-A0A971U758-F1
#
_entry.id   AF-A0A971U758-F1
#
_cell.length_a   1.000
_cell.length_b   1.000
_cell.length_c   1.000
_cell.angle_alpha   90.00
_cell.angle_beta   90.00
_cell.angle_gamma   90.00
#
_symmetry.space_group_name_H-M   'P 1'
#
loop_
_entity.id
_entity.type
_entity.pdbx_description
1 polymer ?
#
loop_
_entity_poly.entity_id
_entity_poly.type
_entity_poly.pdbx_seq_one_letter_code
_entity_poly.pdbx_strand_id
1 'polypeptide(L)'
;TLAKEMGIPVIEGQIAREQLYAADELFFAGTAAEVSPIRSVDRLIVGAGHRGPVTKALQDAFFDIVQGRAPDRHNWLTPVNA
;
A
#
# COMPACT_ATOMS: atom_id res chain seq x y z
N THR A 1 4.86 -11.83 0.01
CA THR A 1 4.01 -10.63 -0.11
C THR A 1 4.94 -9.45 -0.15
N LEU A 2 4.60 -8.41 -0.92
CA LEU A 2 5.51 -7.30 -1.22
C LEU A 2 6.16 -6.70 0.04
N ALA A 3 5.38 -6.38 1.07
CA ALA A 3 5.90 -5.87 2.33
C ALA A 3 6.99 -6.76 2.97
N LYS A 4 6.77 -8.08 3.03
CA LYS A 4 7.73 -9.03 3.63
C LYS A 4 9.02 -9.12 2.81
N GLU A 5 8.92 -9.10 1.48
CA GLU A 5 10.08 -9.12 0.58
C GLU A 5 10.91 -7.84 0.66
N MET A 6 10.28 -6.73 0.99
CA MET A 6 10.93 -5.44 1.25
C MET A 6 11.48 -5.31 2.67
N GLY A 7 11.36 -6.36 3.50
CA GLY A 7 11.80 -6.35 4.89
C GLY A 7 10.94 -5.49 5.82
N ILE A 8 9.72 -5.15 5.41
CA ILE A 8 8.78 -4.35 6.20
C ILE A 8 8.04 -5.31 7.16
N PRO A 9 8.17 -5.14 8.49
CA PRO A 9 7.42 -5.94 9.46
C PRO A 9 5.92 -5.72 9.30
N VAL A 10 5.15 -6.81 9.32
CA VAL A 10 3.69 -6.77 9.21
C VAL A 10 3.08 -7.36 10.47
N ILE A 11 2.20 -6.59 11.10
CA ILE A 11 1.42 -7.01 12.28
C ILE A 11 -0.05 -6.85 11.93
N GLU A 12 -0.80 -7.93 12.08
CA GLU A 12 -2.25 -7.97 11.87
C GLU A 12 -2.96 -7.90 13.23
N GLY A 13 -3.93 -7.01 13.36
CA GLY A 13 -4.63 -6.82 14.63
C GLY A 13 -5.73 -5.77 14.54
N GLN A 14 -6.45 -5.59 15.65
CA GLN A 14 -7.39 -4.49 15.79
C GLN A 14 -6.63 -3.17 15.91
N ILE A 15 -7.07 -2.17 15.16
CA ILE A 15 -6.53 -0.81 15.20
C ILE A 15 -7.62 0.09 15.76
N ALA A 16 -7.32 0.73 16.89
CA ALA A 16 -8.20 1.73 17.49
C ALA A 16 -8.17 3.01 16.64
N ARG A 17 -9.27 3.77 16.65
CA ARG A 17 -9.43 4.97 15.82
C ARG A 17 -8.34 6.00 16.10
N GLU A 18 -7.94 6.14 17.35
CA GLU A 18 -6.92 7.09 17.81
C GLU A 18 -5.54 6.77 17.24
N GLN A 19 -5.26 5.49 16.97
CA GLN A 19 -4.01 5.07 16.34
C GLN A 19 -3.91 5.54 14.89
N LEU A 20 -5.04 5.74 14.20
CA LEU A 20 -5.05 6.28 12.84
C LEU A 20 -4.51 7.72 12.82
N TYR A 21 -4.81 8.52 13.84
CA TYR A 21 -4.35 9.89 13.93
C TYR A 21 -2.88 10.00 14.29
N ALA A 22 -2.35 9.00 15.00
CA ALA A 22 -0.95 8.94 15.43
C ALA A 22 -0.03 8.23 14.40
N ALA A 23 -0.59 7.68 13.33
CA ALA A 23 0.18 6.97 12.32
C ALA A 23 1.03 7.93 11.47
N ASP A 24 2.24 7.49 11.10
CA ASP A 24 3.12 8.21 10.16
C ASP A 24 2.57 8.18 8.73
N GLU A 25 1.96 7.06 8.35
CA GLU A 25 1.36 6.83 7.03
C GLU A 25 0.08 5.99 7.16
N LEU A 26 -0.89 6.27 6.29
CA LEU A 26 -2.08 5.44 6.10
C LEU A 26 -2.37 5.29 4.61
N PHE A 27 -2.91 4.14 4.21
CA PHE A 27 -3.36 3.89 2.85
C PHE A 27 -4.53 2.90 2.83
N PHE A 28 -5.31 2.95 1.74
CA PHE A 28 -6.27 1.90 1.41
C PHE A 28 -5.65 0.90 0.45
N ALA A 29 -6.09 -0.36 0.55
CA ALA A 29 -5.81 -1.41 -0.41
C ALA A 29 -7.12 -1.97 -0.97
N GLY A 30 -7.24 -2.12 -2.29
CA GLY A 30 -8.39 -2.77 -2.92
C GLY A 30 -8.31 -2.74 -4.45
N THR A 31 -9.10 -3.53 -5.17
CA THR A 31 -8.98 -3.61 -6.64
C THR A 31 -9.15 -2.26 -7.35
N ALA A 32 -10.12 -1.45 -6.90
CA ALA A 32 -10.37 -0.12 -7.49
C ALA A 32 -9.54 0.99 -6.85
N ALA A 33 -9.24 0.87 -5.55
CA ALA A 33 -8.44 1.85 -4.81
C ALA A 33 -6.93 1.61 -4.97
N GLU A 34 -6.54 0.46 -5.50
CA GLU A 34 -5.17 -0.04 -5.64
C GLU A 34 -4.42 0.10 -4.31
N VAL A 35 -3.30 0.81 -4.29
CA VAL A 35 -2.64 1.28 -3.06
C VAL A 35 -2.80 2.79 -3.01
N SER A 36 -3.77 3.29 -2.26
CA SER A 36 -4.15 4.72 -2.25
C SER A 36 -3.75 5.41 -0.94
N PRO A 37 -2.84 6.40 -0.96
CA PRO A 37 -2.42 7.12 0.25
C PRO A 37 -3.57 7.95 0.85
N ILE A 38 -3.66 7.96 2.17
CA ILE A 38 -4.63 8.76 2.95
C ILE A 38 -3.88 9.93 3.57
N ARG A 39 -4.19 11.15 3.13
CA ARG A 39 -3.55 12.37 3.67
C ARG A 39 -4.13 12.86 5.00
N SER A 40 -5.38 12.48 5.28
CA SER A 40 -6.12 12.99 6.44
C SER A 40 -7.28 12.07 6.82
N VAL A 41 -7.55 11.96 8.12
CA VAL A 41 -8.73 11.28 8.69
C VAL A 41 -9.46 12.26 9.58
N ASP A 42 -10.78 12.41 9.41
CA ASP A 42 -11.60 13.32 10.23
C ASP A 42 -11.08 14.77 10.28
N ARG A 43 -10.53 15.24 9.15
CA ARG A 43 -9.88 16.56 8.98
C ARG A 43 -8.56 16.72 9.73
N LEU A 44 -8.07 15.70 10.42
CA LEU A 44 -6.72 15.66 10.99
C LEU A 44 -5.73 15.16 9.95
N ILE A 45 -4.62 15.87 9.79
CA ILE A 45 -3.53 15.47 8.89
C ILE A 45 -2.82 14.25 9.47
N VAL A 46 -2.57 13.26 8.62
CA VAL A 46 -1.81 12.05 8.97
C VAL A 46 -0.36 12.26 8.57
N GLY A 47 0.57 12.05 9.51
CA GLY A 47 2.00 12.26 9.29
C GLY A 47 2.32 13.60 8.61
N ALA A 48 3.00 13.52 7.46
CA ALA A 48 3.39 14.70 6.67
C ALA A 48 2.27 15.28 5.78
N GLY A 49 1.08 14.68 5.75
CA GLY A 49 -0.05 15.13 4.92
C GLY A 49 0.07 14.86 3.43
N HIS A 50 0.99 13.98 3.04
CA HIS A 50 1.16 13.48 1.68
C HIS A 50 1.59 12.01 1.70
N ARG A 51 1.68 11.38 0.52
CA ARG A 51 2.18 10.01 0.37
C ARG A 51 3.57 9.89 1.01
N GLY A 52 3.73 8.98 1.97
CA GLY A 52 5.01 8.69 2.60
C GLY A 52 5.81 7.59 1.88
N PRO A 53 7.05 7.35 2.35
CA PRO A 53 7.98 6.41 1.71
C PRO A 53 7.48 4.96 1.70
N VAL A 54 6.85 4.46 2.76
CA VAL A 54 6.38 3.07 2.84
C VAL A 54 5.25 2.83 1.85
N THR A 55 4.27 3.73 1.84
CA THR A 55 3.14 3.67 0.92
C THR A 55 3.61 3.78 -0.53
N LYS A 56 4.55 4.69 -0.82
CA LYS A 56 5.14 4.80 -2.16
C LYS A 56 5.82 3.51 -2.59
N ALA A 57 6.65 2.92 -1.72
CA ALA A 57 7.39 1.73 -2.05
C ALA A 57 6.47 0.53 -2.35
N LEU A 58 5.42 0.34 -1.54
CA LEU A 58 4.39 -0.68 -1.78
C LEU A 58 3.58 -0.43 -3.06
N GLN A 59 3.22 0.83 -3.30
CA GLN A 59 2.47 1.24 -4.49
C GLN A 59 3.29 0.99 -5.77
N ASP A 60 4.56 1.41 -5.80
CA ASP A 60 5.45 1.18 -6.94
C ASP A 60 5.61 -0.31 -7.23
N ALA A 61 5.92 -1.11 -6.20
CA ALA A 61 6.11 -2.56 -6.35
C ALA A 61 4.84 -3.26 -6.85
N PHE A 62 3.67 -2.84 -6.36
CA PHE A 62 2.38 -3.36 -6.83
C PHE A 62 2.18 -3.05 -8.32
N PHE A 63 2.32 -1.78 -8.72
CA PHE A 63 2.12 -1.36 -10.11
C PHE A 63 3.12 -1.97 -11.07
N ASP A 64 4.37 -2.14 -10.64
CA ASP A 64 5.39 -2.76 -11.48
C ASP A 64 5.02 -4.20 -11.84
N ILE A 65 4.39 -4.95 -10.93
CA ILE A 65 3.89 -6.29 -11.23
C ILE A 65 2.63 -6.20 -12.10
N VAL A 66 1.58 -5.47 -11.69
CA VAL A 66 0.30 -5.50 -12.41
C VAL A 66 0.35 -4.89 -13.81
N GLN A 67 1.36 -4.04 -14.09
CA GLN A 67 1.59 -3.45 -15.41
C GLN A 67 2.70 -4.19 -16.18
N GLY A 68 3.21 -5.32 -15.66
CA GLY A 68 4.20 -6.15 -16.34
C GLY A 68 5.59 -5.52 -16.49
N ARG A 69 5.92 -4.50 -15.69
CA ARG A 69 7.27 -3.89 -15.66
C ARG A 69 8.28 -4.68 -14.84
N ALA A 70 7.81 -5.48 -13.89
CA ALA A 70 8.61 -6.39 -13.10
C ALA A 70 8.16 -7.84 -13.32
N PRO A 71 9.08 -8.82 -13.14
CA PRO A 71 8.71 -10.23 -13.17
C PRO A 71 7.64 -10.54 -12.13
N ASP A 72 6.57 -11.21 -12.54
CA ASP A 72 5.53 -11.69 -11.64
C ASP A 72 5.98 -12.96 -10.91
N ARG A 73 6.76 -12.77 -9.85
CA ARG A 73 7.26 -13.86 -9.00
C ARG A 73 6.17 -14.55 -8.18
N HIS A 74 4.96 -14.01 -8.19
CA HIS A 74 3.82 -14.51 -7.44
C HIS A 74 2.79 -15.24 -8.30
N ASN A 75 2.95 -15.21 -9.62
CA ASN A 75 2.00 -15.77 -10.56
C ASN A 75 0.58 -15.20 -10.35
N TRP A 76 0.49 -13.88 -10.17
CA TRP A 76 -0.74 -13.10 -10.05
C TRP A 76 -1.36 -12.74 -11.40
N LEU A 77 -0.57 -12.67 -12.47
CA LEU A 77 -1.04 -12.29 -13.80
C LEU A 77 -1.50 -13.52 -14.57
N THR A 78 -2.72 -13.43 -15.12
CA THR A 78 -3.21 -14.41 -16.10
C THR A 78 -3.25 -13.72 -17.47
N PRO A 79 -2.37 -14.11 -18.42
CA PRO A 79 -2.43 -13.58 -19.77
C PRO A 79 -3.76 -13.95 -20.41
N VAL A 80 -4.44 -12.96 -20.99
CA VAL A 80 -5.54 -13.20 -21.92
C VAL A 80 -4.95 -13.30 -23.32
N ASN A 81 -5.37 -14.32 -24.08
CA ASN A 81 -4.96 -14.46 -25.47
C ASN A 81 -5.39 -13.22 -26.25
N ALA A 82 -4.53 -12.76 -27.16
CA ALA A 82 -4.84 -11.69 -28.11
C ALA A 82 -5.76 -12.21 -29.24
#